data_AF-A0A0F7PEN3-F1
#
_entry.id   AF-A0A0F7PEN3-F1
#
_cell.length_a   1.000
_cell.length_b   1.000
_cell.length_c   1.000
_cell.angle_alpha   90.00
_cell.angle_beta   90.00
_cell.angle_gamma   90.00
#
_symmetry.space_group_name_H-M   'P 1'
#
loop_
_entity.id
_entity.type
_entity.pdbx_description
1 polymer ?
#
loop_
_entity_poly.entity_id
_entity_poly.type
_entity_poly.pdbx_seq_one_letter_code
_entity_poly.pdbx_strand_id
1 'polypeptide(L)'
;MQIVIVVDTRYAHMATTGGSVPFAIDESAMSPVSDAVSNVGVVSPIEVVLLSALVAVLLVGFATVFSHLDDASDRIEREIADVIAERDAYRAFADAVDGIAASQPTRSMATPQTIQSAGTTGAPVDSVRRAFEQTVMAMHHYEETYDESWDTHLQSEFDDDVVAGLRKRGCVNEPIKRALRGHALDAARKRDDLAHVLKTERSAVDEARTTLAEVDATLGSIDDGSLRQRSFEDLSETYSTLDTLHSETLRVVERRQRQIHRETRCEVWASRELTLQEYLYDQLPVTYPVLDAAISLTDDLRTANRLVQRRLTETV
;
A
#
# COMPACT_ATOMS: atom_id res chain seq x y z
N MET A 1 8.27 17.59 0.27
CA MET A 1 7.91 18.01 1.64
C MET A 1 8.59 17.05 2.62
N GLN A 2 9.56 17.52 3.43
CA GLN A 2 10.29 16.68 4.39
C GLN A 2 9.50 16.61 5.70
N ILE A 3 8.94 15.45 6.02
CA ILE A 3 8.41 15.17 7.37
C ILE A 3 9.58 14.61 8.17
N VAL A 4 10.21 15.47 8.98
CA VAL A 4 11.23 15.07 9.97
C VAL A 4 10.50 14.89 11.30
N ILE A 5 10.28 13.63 11.71
CA ILE A 5 9.81 13.31 13.06
C ILE A 5 11.06 13.18 13.93
N VAL A 6 11.27 14.14 14.82
CA VAL A 6 12.34 14.10 15.84
C VAL A 6 11.86 13.20 16.98
N VAL A 7 12.50 12.05 17.16
CA VAL A 7 12.27 11.15 18.32
C VAL A 7 13.37 11.41 19.36
N ASP A 8 12.97 11.90 20.53
CA ASP A 8 13.84 12.29 21.64
C ASP A 8 14.53 11.07 22.27
N THR A 9 15.87 11.10 22.32
CA THR A 9 16.75 10.02 22.77
C THR A 9 17.30 10.32 24.16
N ARG A 10 16.44 10.24 25.18
CA ARG A 10 16.81 10.56 26.58
C ARG A 10 16.46 9.49 27.61
N TYR A 11 16.71 8.20 27.35
CA TYR A 11 16.66 7.21 28.45
C TYR A 11 17.67 6.09 28.24
N ALA A 12 18.93 6.35 28.62
CA ALA A 12 19.93 5.33 28.84
C ALA A 12 20.92 5.81 29.91
N HIS A 13 20.70 5.45 31.17
CA HIS A 13 21.71 5.17 32.20
C HIS A 13 21.08 5.17 33.60
N MET A 14 20.94 3.98 34.21
CA MET A 14 21.22 3.72 35.64
C MET A 14 20.85 2.27 35.98
N ALA A 15 21.83 1.47 36.40
CA ALA A 15 21.76 0.57 37.57
C ALA A 15 22.82 -0.54 37.46
N THR A 16 23.90 -0.44 38.25
CA THR A 16 24.70 -1.60 38.68
C THR A 16 25.39 -1.28 40.00
N THR A 17 24.81 -1.66 41.16
CA THR A 17 25.58 -2.20 42.31
C THR A 17 24.67 -2.79 43.40
N GLY A 18 25.04 -3.97 43.91
CA GLY A 18 24.54 -4.57 45.17
C GLY A 18 24.47 -6.10 45.03
N GLY A 19 25.17 -6.96 45.76
CA GLY A 19 25.80 -6.83 47.08
C GLY A 19 25.03 -7.68 48.09
N SER A 20 25.33 -8.98 48.16
CA SER A 20 24.63 -9.98 48.99
C SER A 20 24.88 -9.85 50.50
N VAL A 21 23.85 -10.07 51.32
CA VAL A 21 23.94 -10.42 52.76
C VAL A 21 22.79 -11.38 53.12
N PRO A 22 23.02 -12.47 53.88
CA PRO A 22 21.97 -13.42 54.26
C PRO A 22 21.32 -13.02 55.60
N PHE A 23 20.00 -13.16 55.72
CA PHE A 23 19.26 -12.97 56.97
C PHE A 23 18.35 -14.18 57.21
N ALA A 24 18.57 -14.86 58.34
CA ALA A 24 17.80 -15.99 58.81
C ALA A 24 16.52 -15.51 59.51
N ILE A 25 15.39 -16.18 59.28
CA ILE A 25 14.13 -15.91 59.98
C ILE A 25 13.80 -17.06 60.93
N ASP A 26 13.57 -16.64 62.18
CA ASP A 26 13.12 -17.38 63.35
C ASP A 26 11.64 -17.82 63.17
N GLU A 27 11.40 -19.12 63.32
CA GLU A 27 10.13 -19.80 63.05
C GLU A 27 9.34 -20.00 64.35
N SER A 28 8.88 -18.90 64.97
CA SER A 28 8.01 -19.00 66.14
C SER A 28 7.12 -17.76 66.32
N ALA A 29 6.02 -17.71 65.57
CA ALA A 29 4.77 -17.06 66.00
C ALA A 29 3.66 -17.32 64.97
N MET A 30 2.99 -18.46 65.11
CA MET A 30 1.80 -18.83 64.35
C MET A 30 0.57 -18.67 65.25
N SER A 31 -0.26 -17.63 65.02
CA SER A 31 -1.71 -17.54 65.34
C SER A 31 -2.26 -16.13 65.01
N PRO A 32 -3.56 -15.96 64.69
CA PRO A 32 -4.27 -16.51 63.55
C PRO A 32 -4.86 -15.39 62.65
N VAL A 33 -5.14 -15.78 61.41
CA VAL A 33 -5.82 -15.01 60.37
C VAL A 33 -7.29 -14.79 60.73
N SER A 34 -7.67 -13.56 61.08
CA SER A 34 -9.03 -13.01 60.91
C SER A 34 -8.99 -11.51 61.20
N ASP A 35 -9.76 -10.73 60.43
CA ASP A 35 -9.97 -9.27 60.54
C ASP A 35 -9.18 -8.35 59.61
N ALA A 36 -8.71 -8.85 58.46
CA ALA A 36 -8.31 -7.99 57.33
C ALA A 36 -9.18 -8.25 56.08
N VAL A 37 -10.50 -8.27 56.24
CA VAL A 37 -11.45 -8.20 55.11
C VAL A 37 -12.36 -7.00 55.31
N SER A 38 -11.83 -5.80 55.14
CA SER A 38 -12.59 -4.56 54.90
C SER A 38 -11.63 -3.43 54.53
N ASN A 39 -10.92 -3.57 53.41
CA ASN A 39 -10.41 -2.41 52.68
C ASN A 39 -10.11 -2.76 51.22
N VAL A 40 -11.11 -3.30 50.51
CA VAL A 40 -11.13 -3.21 49.05
C VAL A 40 -11.58 -1.78 48.75
N GLY A 41 -10.62 -0.92 48.39
CA GLY A 41 -10.91 0.44 47.96
C GLY A 41 -11.94 0.41 46.83
N VAL A 42 -13.12 0.98 47.09
CA VAL A 42 -14.17 1.12 46.09
C VAL A 42 -13.66 2.09 45.03
N VAL A 43 -13.28 1.56 43.87
CA VAL A 43 -12.94 2.36 42.69
C VAL A 43 -14.15 3.24 42.38
N SER A 44 -13.91 4.55 42.28
CA SER A 44 -15.00 5.50 42.01
C SER A 44 -15.67 5.14 40.68
N PRO A 45 -17.01 5.14 40.58
CA PRO A 45 -17.72 4.82 39.35
C PRO A 45 -17.31 5.71 38.16
N ILE A 46 -16.76 6.90 38.43
CA ILE A 46 -16.22 7.82 37.42
C ILE A 46 -14.95 7.27 36.77
N GLU A 47 -14.05 6.63 37.53
CA GLU A 47 -12.82 6.06 36.99
C GLU A 47 -13.10 4.85 36.09
N VAL A 48 -14.10 4.03 36.44
CA VAL A 48 -14.56 2.89 35.63
C VAL A 48 -15.15 3.37 34.30
N VAL A 49 -15.96 4.44 34.33
CA VAL A 49 -16.57 5.02 33.12
C VAL A 49 -15.50 5.63 32.21
N LEU A 50 -14.55 6.39 32.75
CA LEU A 50 -13.47 6.99 31.97
C LEU A 50 -12.53 5.94 31.35
N LEU A 51 -12.23 4.87 32.08
CA LEU A 51 -11.44 3.73 31.57
C LEU A 51 -12.19 2.95 30.49
N SER A 52 -13.49 2.69 30.69
CA SER A 52 -14.31 2.01 29.68
C SER A 52 -14.47 2.81 28.39
N ALA A 53 -14.56 4.14 28.49
CA ALA A 53 -14.59 5.04 27.34
C ALA A 53 -13.23 5.07 26.63
N LEU A 54 -12.11 5.03 27.36
CA LEU A 54 -10.77 4.96 26.78
C LEU A 54 -10.57 3.66 25.99
N VAL A 55 -10.95 2.51 26.55
CA VAL A 55 -10.86 1.20 25.89
C VAL A 55 -11.75 1.16 24.63
N ALA A 56 -12.96 1.71 24.69
CA ALA A 56 -13.84 1.79 23.53
C ALA A 56 -13.29 2.72 22.44
N VAL A 57 -12.68 3.85 22.81
CA VAL A 57 -12.03 4.76 21.85
C VAL A 57 -10.79 4.12 21.20
N LEU A 58 -10.00 3.38 21.98
CA LEU A 58 -8.85 2.61 21.48
C LEU A 58 -9.32 1.52 20.50
N LEU A 59 -10.31 0.69 20.86
CA LEU A 59 -10.84 -0.38 19.99
C LEU A 59 -11.52 0.15 18.71
N VAL A 60 -12.23 1.28 18.78
CA VAL A 60 -12.90 1.88 17.61
C VAL A 60 -11.89 2.56 16.69
N GLY A 61 -10.93 3.32 17.22
CA GLY A 61 -9.84 3.90 16.44
C GLY A 61 -8.98 2.82 15.78
N PHE A 62 -8.76 1.72 16.49
CA PHE A 62 -8.02 0.55 16.03
C PHE A 62 -8.68 -0.14 14.82
N ALA A 63 -9.98 -0.43 14.90
CA ALA A 63 -10.72 -1.06 13.79
C ALA A 63 -10.75 -0.18 12.52
N THR A 64 -10.86 1.15 12.69
CA THR A 64 -10.84 2.07 11.55
C THR A 64 -9.49 2.14 10.85
N VAL A 65 -8.40 2.05 11.60
CA VAL A 65 -7.05 2.19 11.04
C VAL A 65 -6.62 0.94 10.28
N PHE A 66 -6.94 -0.25 10.80
CA PHE A 66 -6.72 -1.49 10.03
C PHE A 66 -7.63 -1.56 8.80
N SER A 67 -8.83 -0.97 8.83
CA SER A 67 -9.64 -0.88 7.60
C SER A 67 -8.96 -0.06 6.51
N HIS A 68 -8.15 0.96 6.83
CA HIS A 68 -7.38 1.67 5.81
C HIS A 68 -6.29 0.80 5.15
N LEU A 69 -5.67 -0.11 5.90
CA LEU A 69 -4.71 -1.09 5.35
C LEU A 69 -5.41 -2.10 4.44
N ASP A 70 -6.63 -2.49 4.78
CA ASP A 70 -7.46 -3.40 3.99
C ASP A 70 -7.90 -2.72 2.69
N ASP A 71 -8.42 -1.50 2.77
CA ASP A 71 -8.79 -0.70 1.61
C ASP A 71 -7.60 -0.45 0.68
N ALA A 72 -6.41 -0.20 1.26
CA ALA A 72 -5.17 -0.04 0.51
C ALA A 72 -4.78 -1.32 -0.22
N SER A 73 -4.84 -2.47 0.48
CA SER A 73 -4.57 -3.80 -0.07
C SER A 73 -5.48 -4.09 -1.26
N ASP A 74 -6.78 -3.89 -1.08
CA ASP A 74 -7.81 -4.10 -2.09
C ASP A 74 -7.65 -3.16 -3.29
N ARG A 75 -7.28 -1.90 -3.04
CA ARG A 75 -7.02 -0.92 -4.11
C ARG A 75 -5.81 -1.34 -4.95
N ILE A 76 -4.72 -1.77 -4.33
CA ILE A 76 -3.54 -2.27 -5.05
C ILE A 76 -3.89 -3.50 -5.88
N GLU A 77 -4.67 -4.44 -5.34
CA GLU A 77 -5.05 -5.67 -6.06
C GLU A 77 -5.89 -5.38 -7.30
N ARG A 78 -6.89 -4.49 -7.18
CA ARG A 78 -7.67 -4.03 -8.34
C ARG A 78 -6.77 -3.38 -9.38
N GLU A 79 -5.92 -2.46 -8.95
CA GLU A 79 -5.00 -1.75 -9.85
C GLU A 79 -4.04 -2.72 -10.58
N ILE A 80 -3.52 -3.74 -9.89
CA ILE A 80 -2.69 -4.79 -10.51
C ILE A 80 -3.50 -5.55 -11.57
N ALA A 81 -4.74 -5.93 -11.28
CA ALA A 81 -5.59 -6.66 -12.20
C ALA A 81 -5.88 -5.83 -13.46
N ASP A 82 -6.20 -4.55 -13.29
CA ASP A 82 -6.48 -3.62 -14.38
C ASP A 82 -5.25 -3.43 -15.26
N VAL A 83 -4.08 -3.13 -14.67
CA VAL A 83 -2.83 -2.95 -15.42
C VAL A 83 -2.42 -4.22 -16.18
N ILE A 84 -2.66 -5.40 -15.61
CA ILE A 84 -2.42 -6.69 -16.29
C ILE A 84 -3.38 -6.89 -17.46
N ALA A 85 -4.67 -6.59 -17.27
CA ALA A 85 -5.67 -6.67 -18.33
C ALA A 85 -5.32 -5.72 -19.47
N GLU A 86 -4.89 -4.50 -19.15
CA GLU A 86 -4.45 -3.53 -20.16
C GLU A 86 -3.23 -4.02 -20.93
N ARG A 87 -2.22 -4.55 -20.24
CA ARG A 87 -1.05 -5.12 -20.92
C ARG A 87 -1.45 -6.20 -21.92
N ASP A 88 -2.34 -7.10 -21.50
CA ASP A 88 -2.78 -8.22 -22.34
C ASP A 88 -3.61 -7.72 -23.52
N ALA A 89 -4.43 -6.69 -23.33
CA ALA A 89 -5.14 -6.01 -24.42
C ALA A 89 -4.18 -5.36 -25.43
N TYR A 90 -3.13 -4.66 -24.98
CA TYR A 90 -2.13 -4.07 -25.88
C TYR A 90 -1.29 -5.12 -26.62
N ARG A 91 -1.00 -6.26 -25.99
CA ARG A 91 -0.36 -7.41 -26.66
C ARG A 91 -1.28 -8.01 -27.73
N ALA A 92 -2.54 -8.25 -27.39
CA ALA A 92 -3.53 -8.75 -28.32
C ALA A 92 -3.73 -7.78 -29.51
N PHE A 93 -3.73 -6.47 -29.24
CA PHE A 93 -3.76 -5.44 -30.28
C PHE A 93 -2.52 -5.50 -31.19
N ALA A 94 -1.33 -5.64 -30.62
CA ALA A 94 -0.09 -5.77 -31.39
C ALA A 94 -0.11 -7.00 -32.31
N ASP A 95 -0.61 -8.13 -31.82
CA ASP A 95 -0.76 -9.36 -32.60
C ASP A 95 -1.84 -9.23 -33.67
N ALA A 96 -2.97 -8.58 -33.36
CA ALA A 96 -4.03 -8.30 -34.32
C ALA A 96 -3.53 -7.38 -35.45
N VAL A 97 -2.77 -6.33 -35.13
CA VAL A 97 -2.14 -5.45 -36.11
C VAL A 97 -1.15 -6.23 -36.98
N ASP A 98 -0.38 -7.16 -36.40
CA ASP A 98 0.55 -8.02 -37.16
C ASP A 98 -0.17 -8.93 -38.16
N GLY A 99 -1.38 -9.40 -37.83
CA GLY A 99 -2.23 -10.19 -38.72
C GLY A 99 -2.85 -9.41 -39.90
N ILE A 100 -2.84 -8.07 -39.87
CA ILE A 100 -3.41 -7.24 -40.93
C ILE A 100 -2.47 -7.22 -42.15
N ALA A 101 -2.99 -7.61 -43.33
CA ALA A 101 -2.25 -7.53 -44.59
C ALA A 101 -1.96 -6.06 -44.95
N ALA A 102 -0.70 -5.64 -44.89
CA ALA A 102 -0.33 -4.27 -45.28
C ALA A 102 -0.13 -4.17 -46.80
N SER A 103 -0.41 -3.01 -47.39
CA SER A 103 -0.04 -2.77 -48.78
C SER A 103 1.47 -2.79 -48.94
N GLN A 104 1.97 -3.62 -49.85
CA GLN A 104 3.27 -3.37 -50.46
C GLN A 104 3.12 -2.25 -51.50
N PRO A 105 4.05 -1.29 -51.58
CA PRO A 105 4.11 -0.39 -52.72
C PRO A 105 4.43 -1.25 -53.95
N THR A 106 3.43 -1.52 -54.78
CA THR A 106 3.65 -2.13 -56.09
C THR A 106 4.52 -1.16 -56.88
N ARG A 107 5.80 -1.50 -57.09
CA ARG A 107 6.60 -0.86 -58.15
C ARG A 107 5.99 -1.28 -59.48
N SER A 108 4.97 -0.55 -59.92
CA SER A 108 4.48 -0.66 -61.28
C SER A 108 5.56 -0.07 -62.18
N MET A 109 6.29 -0.95 -62.88
CA MET A 109 7.05 -0.58 -64.07
C MET A 109 6.02 -0.10 -65.10
N ALA A 110 5.73 1.19 -65.11
CA ALA A 110 4.73 1.76 -65.99
C ALA A 110 5.24 1.75 -67.45
N THR A 111 4.58 0.98 -68.31
CA THR A 111 4.35 1.39 -69.69
C THR A 111 3.29 2.50 -69.69
N PRO A 112 3.43 3.55 -70.52
CA PRO A 112 2.53 4.70 -70.45
C PRO A 112 1.24 4.39 -71.20
N GLN A 113 0.16 4.05 -70.50
CA GLN A 113 -1.19 4.31 -70.98
C GLN A 113 -2.26 4.20 -69.89
N THR A 114 -3.06 5.27 -69.79
CA THR A 114 -4.35 5.41 -69.11
C THR A 114 -4.31 5.50 -67.59
N ILE A 115 -4.57 6.72 -67.09
CA ILE A 115 -4.88 7.02 -65.68
C ILE A 115 -6.28 6.45 -65.39
N GLN A 116 -6.33 5.19 -64.96
CA GLN A 116 -7.39 4.73 -64.07
C GLN A 116 -6.82 4.81 -62.66
N SER A 117 -7.54 5.47 -61.76
CA SER A 117 -7.22 5.54 -60.33
C SER A 117 -6.85 4.15 -59.82
N ALA A 118 -5.56 3.90 -59.65
CA ALA A 118 -5.06 2.68 -59.03
C ALA A 118 -5.56 2.70 -57.59
N GLY A 119 -6.60 1.91 -57.32
CA GLY A 119 -7.13 1.73 -55.98
C GLY A 119 -6.00 1.26 -55.08
N THR A 120 -5.72 2.03 -54.04
CA THR A 120 -4.79 1.67 -52.96
C THR A 120 -5.36 0.46 -52.25
N THR A 121 -5.00 -0.75 -52.68
CA THR A 121 -5.38 -2.00 -52.01
C THR A 121 -4.48 -2.18 -50.79
N GLY A 122 -4.82 -1.50 -49.70
CA GLY A 122 -4.35 -1.82 -48.36
C GLY A 122 -5.48 -2.28 -47.48
N ALA A 123 -5.14 -2.92 -46.37
CA ALA A 123 -6.13 -3.12 -45.34
C ALA A 123 -6.71 -1.76 -44.95
N PRO A 124 -8.06 -1.62 -44.94
CA PRO A 124 -8.71 -0.41 -44.50
C PRO A 124 -8.23 -0.05 -43.11
N VAL A 125 -8.09 1.25 -42.83
CA VAL A 125 -7.87 1.75 -41.45
C VAL A 125 -8.94 1.20 -40.50
N ASP A 126 -10.14 0.91 -41.00
CA ASP A 126 -11.22 0.23 -40.28
C ASP A 126 -10.84 -1.14 -39.70
N SER A 127 -9.87 -1.86 -40.28
CA SER A 127 -9.36 -3.11 -39.70
C SER A 127 -8.51 -2.88 -38.46
N VAL A 128 -7.70 -1.81 -38.43
CA VAL A 128 -6.94 -1.42 -37.23
C VAL A 128 -7.87 -0.86 -36.17
N ARG A 129 -8.83 -0.01 -36.56
CA ARG A 129 -9.84 0.52 -35.63
C ARG A 129 -10.63 -0.62 -34.99
N ARG A 130 -11.13 -1.58 -35.78
CA ARG A 130 -11.82 -2.76 -35.24
C ARG A 130 -10.93 -3.60 -34.32
N ALA A 131 -9.66 -3.78 -34.68
CA ALA A 131 -8.72 -4.50 -33.81
C ALA A 131 -8.56 -3.80 -32.45
N PHE A 132 -8.48 -2.47 -32.43
CA PHE A 132 -8.39 -1.69 -31.20
C PHE A 132 -9.69 -1.74 -30.39
N GLU A 133 -10.84 -1.56 -31.04
CA GLU A 133 -12.16 -1.66 -30.42
C GLU A 133 -12.37 -3.03 -29.76
N GLN A 134 -11.94 -4.11 -30.43
CA GLN A 134 -12.09 -5.49 -29.96
C GLN A 134 -11.07 -5.91 -28.88
N THR A 135 -10.05 -5.08 -28.62
CA THR A 135 -8.98 -5.41 -27.67
C THR A 135 -8.90 -4.39 -26.55
N VAL A 136 -8.45 -3.18 -26.84
CA VAL A 136 -8.23 -2.11 -25.86
C VAL A 136 -9.57 -1.52 -25.41
N MET A 137 -10.50 -1.19 -26.32
CA MET A 137 -11.79 -0.64 -25.89
C MET A 137 -12.74 -1.70 -25.31
N ALA A 138 -12.48 -2.99 -25.58
CA ALA A 138 -13.25 -4.09 -25.03
C ALA A 138 -12.88 -4.43 -23.57
N MET A 139 -11.92 -3.73 -22.98
CA MET A 139 -11.57 -3.90 -21.57
C MET A 139 -12.72 -3.44 -20.69
N HIS A 140 -12.99 -4.21 -19.64
CA HIS A 140 -14.13 -3.97 -18.75
C HIS A 140 -14.14 -2.58 -18.09
N HIS A 141 -12.96 -1.99 -17.87
CA HIS A 141 -12.80 -0.69 -17.22
C HIS A 141 -12.51 0.46 -18.20
N TYR A 142 -12.54 0.22 -19.52
CA TYR A 142 -12.17 1.23 -20.51
C TYR A 142 -13.10 2.46 -20.47
N GLU A 143 -14.42 2.24 -20.47
CA GLU A 143 -15.41 3.32 -20.41
C GLU A 143 -15.37 4.09 -19.08
N GLU A 144 -15.07 3.42 -17.96
CA GLU A 144 -14.99 4.09 -16.66
C GLU A 144 -13.71 4.91 -16.49
N THR A 145 -12.59 4.41 -17.04
CA THR A 145 -11.25 4.97 -16.80
C THR A 145 -10.86 6.01 -17.85
N TYR A 146 -11.19 5.76 -19.11
CA TYR A 146 -10.81 6.62 -20.23
C TYR A 146 -12.03 7.34 -20.78
N ASP A 147 -13.13 6.61 -21.07
CA ASP A 147 -14.28 7.13 -21.85
C ASP A 147 -13.86 7.86 -23.15
N GLU A 148 -12.72 7.47 -23.70
CA GLU A 148 -12.12 8.13 -24.85
C GLU A 148 -12.57 7.47 -26.15
N SER A 149 -12.81 8.31 -27.16
CA SER A 149 -12.98 7.79 -28.52
C SER A 149 -11.65 7.27 -29.07
N TRP A 150 -11.70 6.33 -30.02
CA TRP A 150 -10.53 5.89 -30.79
C TRP A 150 -9.66 7.06 -31.28
N ASP A 151 -10.27 8.13 -31.78
CA ASP A 151 -9.54 9.28 -32.31
C ASP A 151 -8.83 10.10 -31.22
N THR A 152 -9.40 10.18 -30.03
CA THR A 152 -8.80 10.82 -28.85
C THR A 152 -7.64 9.98 -28.33
N HIS A 153 -7.87 8.68 -28.13
CA HIS A 153 -6.86 7.74 -27.62
C HIS A 153 -5.66 7.65 -28.57
N LEU A 154 -5.93 7.60 -29.88
CA LEU A 154 -4.89 7.55 -30.90
C LEU A 154 -4.00 8.80 -30.90
N GLN A 155 -4.56 9.99 -30.60
CA GLN A 155 -3.78 11.22 -30.49
C GLN A 155 -2.98 11.31 -29.20
N SER A 156 -3.44 10.67 -28.12
CA SER A 156 -2.75 10.63 -26.84
C SER A 156 -1.53 9.71 -26.86
N GLU A 157 -1.64 8.55 -27.53
CA GLU A 157 -0.64 7.47 -27.45
C GLU A 157 0.28 7.33 -28.68
N PHE A 158 -0.04 7.96 -29.82
CA PHE A 158 0.73 7.83 -31.05
C PHE A 158 1.21 9.18 -31.60
N ASP A 159 2.42 9.18 -32.16
CA ASP A 159 3.01 10.37 -32.76
C ASP A 159 2.13 10.95 -33.88
N ASP A 160 2.11 12.28 -34.00
CA ASP A 160 1.29 13.03 -34.98
C ASP A 160 1.46 12.54 -36.43
N ASP A 161 2.65 12.06 -36.79
CA ASP A 161 2.94 11.53 -38.12
C ASP A 161 2.22 10.19 -38.40
N VAL A 162 2.06 9.33 -37.37
CA VAL A 162 1.32 8.08 -37.47
C VAL A 162 -0.18 8.35 -37.57
N VAL A 163 -0.68 9.27 -36.73
CA VAL A 163 -2.08 9.73 -36.73
C VAL A 163 -2.43 10.36 -38.09
N ALA A 164 -1.59 11.25 -38.61
CA ALA A 164 -1.77 11.89 -39.90
C ALA A 164 -1.70 10.88 -41.05
N GLY A 165 -0.83 9.87 -40.95
CA GLY A 165 -0.73 8.78 -41.92
C GLY A 165 -2.01 7.94 -42.02
N LEU A 166 -2.60 7.60 -40.88
CA LEU A 166 -3.87 6.88 -40.78
C LEU A 166 -5.03 7.72 -41.34
N ARG A 167 -5.10 9.00 -40.98
CA ARG A 167 -6.17 9.92 -41.43
C ARG A 167 -6.12 10.25 -42.92
N LYS A 168 -4.92 10.44 -43.51
CA LYS A 168 -4.77 10.89 -44.91
C LYS A 168 -4.92 9.79 -45.96
N ARG A 169 -4.57 8.55 -45.65
CA ARG A 169 -4.42 7.49 -46.68
C ARG A 169 -5.56 6.49 -46.70
N GLY A 170 -6.32 6.33 -45.62
CA GLY A 170 -7.40 5.34 -45.50
C GLY A 170 -6.92 3.88 -45.56
N CYS A 171 -5.62 3.64 -45.72
CA CYS A 171 -5.00 2.33 -45.82
C CYS A 171 -3.71 2.24 -44.98
N VAL A 172 -3.43 1.06 -44.42
CA VAL A 172 -2.24 0.80 -43.62
C VAL A 172 -1.13 0.19 -44.47
N ASN A 173 0.03 0.84 -44.49
CA ASN A 173 1.25 0.34 -45.14
C ASN A 173 2.22 -0.24 -44.10
N GLU A 174 3.25 -0.97 -44.57
CA GLU A 174 4.22 -1.63 -43.68
C GLU A 174 4.90 -0.70 -42.65
N PRO A 175 5.33 0.53 -42.99
CA PRO A 175 5.85 1.47 -41.99
C PRO A 175 4.85 1.82 -40.88
N ILE A 176 3.59 2.15 -41.23
CA ILE A 176 2.54 2.50 -40.25
C ILE A 176 2.20 1.28 -39.38
N LYS A 177 2.09 0.09 -39.98
CA LYS A 177 1.86 -1.16 -39.25
C LYS A 177 2.96 -1.44 -38.22
N ARG A 178 4.23 -1.28 -38.61
CA ARG A 178 5.37 -1.47 -37.71
C ARG A 178 5.38 -0.45 -36.57
N ALA A 179 5.06 0.81 -36.84
CA ALA A 179 4.93 1.84 -35.83
C ALA A 179 3.81 1.48 -34.84
N LEU A 180 2.60 1.18 -35.32
CA LEU A 180 1.46 0.79 -34.49
C LEU A 180 1.80 -0.38 -33.56
N ARG A 181 2.38 -1.44 -34.10
CA ARG A 181 2.83 -2.60 -33.32
C ARG A 181 3.91 -2.21 -32.30
N GLY A 182 4.85 -1.35 -32.69
CA GLY A 182 5.91 -0.85 -31.83
C GLY A 182 5.36 -0.12 -30.60
N HIS A 183 4.45 0.84 -30.82
CA HIS A 183 3.77 1.59 -29.76
C HIS A 183 2.92 0.68 -28.87
N ALA A 184 2.15 -0.24 -29.44
CA ALA A 184 1.34 -1.19 -28.66
C ALA A 184 2.21 -2.06 -27.74
N LEU A 185 3.35 -2.55 -28.24
CA LEU A 185 4.30 -3.31 -27.42
C LEU A 185 5.00 -2.44 -26.37
N ASP A 186 5.23 -1.16 -26.66
CA ASP A 186 5.80 -0.22 -25.68
C ASP A 186 4.80 0.11 -24.56
N ALA A 187 3.53 0.32 -24.91
CA ALA A 187 2.43 0.47 -23.97
C ALA A 187 2.27 -0.76 -23.08
N ALA A 188 2.41 -1.98 -23.63
CA ALA A 188 2.42 -3.22 -22.87
C ALA A 188 3.65 -3.32 -21.93
N ARG A 189 4.85 -2.92 -22.38
CA ARG A 189 6.05 -2.89 -21.54
C ARG A 189 5.89 -1.95 -20.35
N LYS A 190 5.42 -0.71 -20.58
CA LYS A 190 5.16 0.28 -19.52
C LYS A 190 4.21 -0.27 -18.44
N ARG A 191 3.21 -1.05 -18.85
CA ARG A 191 2.25 -1.71 -17.93
C ARG A 191 2.87 -2.88 -17.16
N ASP A 192 3.74 -3.66 -17.79
CA ASP A 192 4.53 -4.67 -17.06
C ASP A 192 5.43 -4.02 -15.99
N ASP A 193 6.10 -2.91 -16.32
CA ASP A 193 6.94 -2.17 -15.38
C ASP A 193 6.10 -1.62 -14.22
N LEU A 194 4.94 -1.02 -14.51
CA LEU A 194 4.00 -0.55 -13.49
C LEU A 194 3.50 -1.70 -12.61
N ALA A 195 3.08 -2.82 -13.20
CA ALA A 195 2.62 -3.99 -12.45
C ALA A 195 3.71 -4.55 -11.52
N HIS A 196 4.98 -4.47 -11.90
CA HIS A 196 6.09 -4.87 -11.03
C HIS A 196 6.22 -3.94 -9.81
N VAL A 197 6.09 -2.62 -10.02
CA VAL A 197 6.08 -1.65 -8.91
C VAL A 197 4.89 -1.90 -7.98
N LEU A 198 3.69 -2.08 -8.54
CA LEU A 198 2.46 -2.34 -7.77
C LEU A 198 2.57 -3.63 -6.93
N LYS A 199 3.15 -4.71 -7.47
CA LYS A 199 3.39 -5.95 -6.72
C LYS A 199 4.39 -5.77 -5.58
N THR A 200 5.39 -4.93 -5.79
CA THR A 200 6.37 -4.58 -4.74
C THR A 200 5.68 -3.81 -3.62
N GLU A 201 4.82 -2.86 -3.98
CA GLU A 201 4.00 -2.11 -3.02
C GLU A 201 3.02 -3.03 -2.27
N ARG A 202 2.35 -3.95 -2.96
CA ARG A 202 1.47 -4.97 -2.33
C ARG A 202 2.22 -5.75 -1.25
N SER A 203 3.40 -6.26 -1.59
CA SER A 203 4.23 -7.03 -0.66
C SER A 203 4.68 -6.19 0.54
N ALA A 204 5.02 -4.92 0.32
CA ALA A 204 5.38 -4.01 1.40
C ALA A 204 4.21 -3.71 2.36
N VAL A 205 3.01 -3.53 1.82
CA VAL A 205 1.78 -3.32 2.61
C VAL A 205 1.41 -4.58 3.39
N ASP A 206 1.47 -5.76 2.77
CA ASP A 206 1.17 -7.04 3.45
C ASP A 206 2.14 -7.36 4.58
N GLU A 207 3.44 -7.12 4.36
CA GLU A 207 4.46 -7.30 5.39
C GLU A 207 4.18 -6.38 6.59
N ALA A 208 3.93 -5.09 6.32
CA ALA A 208 3.61 -4.13 7.37
C ALA A 208 2.31 -4.50 8.11
N ARG A 209 1.26 -4.87 7.37
CA ARG A 209 -0.02 -5.30 7.94
C ARG A 209 0.15 -6.50 8.86
N THR A 210 0.92 -7.50 8.43
CA THR A 210 1.19 -8.70 9.24
C THR A 210 1.89 -8.34 10.54
N THR A 211 2.97 -7.56 10.47
CA THR A 211 3.69 -7.12 11.68
C THR A 211 2.82 -6.28 12.61
N LEU A 212 2.06 -5.32 12.08
CA LEU A 212 1.21 -4.46 12.90
C LEU A 212 0.04 -5.23 13.52
N ALA A 213 -0.53 -6.22 12.81
CA ALA A 213 -1.58 -7.08 13.35
C ALA A 213 -1.07 -7.99 14.49
N GLU A 214 0.17 -8.48 14.39
CA GLU A 214 0.80 -9.25 15.48
C GLU A 214 1.06 -8.38 16.71
N VAL A 215 1.54 -7.14 16.50
CA VAL A 215 1.74 -6.18 17.58
C VAL A 215 0.41 -5.86 18.26
N ASP A 216 -0.64 -5.59 17.49
CA ASP A 216 -1.96 -5.34 18.04
C ASP A 216 -2.51 -6.55 18.80
N ALA A 217 -2.50 -7.74 18.20
CA ALA A 217 -3.03 -8.93 18.87
C ALA A 217 -2.33 -9.17 20.21
N THR A 218 -1.03 -8.89 20.28
CA THR A 218 -0.26 -8.95 21.52
C THR A 218 -0.70 -7.85 22.50
N LEU A 219 -0.86 -6.61 22.03
CA LEU A 219 -1.34 -5.50 22.85
C LEU A 219 -2.75 -5.75 23.41
N GLY A 220 -3.68 -6.23 22.58
CA GLY A 220 -5.05 -6.58 22.97
C GLY A 220 -5.14 -7.73 23.97
N SER A 221 -4.12 -8.59 24.03
CA SER A 221 -4.02 -9.64 25.05
C SER A 221 -3.64 -9.10 26.45
N ILE A 222 -3.13 -7.87 26.52
CA ILE A 222 -2.77 -7.18 27.75
C ILE A 222 -4.05 -6.53 28.32
N ASP A 223 -4.85 -7.32 29.02
CA ASP A 223 -6.07 -6.86 29.68
C ASP A 223 -5.78 -6.01 30.92
N ASP A 224 -6.29 -4.76 30.95
CA ASP A 224 -6.23 -3.82 32.07
C ASP A 224 -6.95 -4.32 33.34
N GLY A 225 -7.96 -5.20 33.17
CA GLY A 225 -8.58 -5.92 34.29
C GLY A 225 -7.56 -6.82 35.01
N SER A 226 -6.80 -7.59 34.24
CA SER A 226 -5.74 -8.45 34.75
C SER A 226 -4.57 -7.68 35.36
N LEU A 227 -4.21 -6.50 34.82
CA LEU A 227 -3.05 -5.72 35.29
C LEU A 227 -3.16 -5.32 36.77
N ARG A 228 -4.38 -5.12 37.29
CA ARG A 228 -4.63 -4.75 38.69
C ARG A 228 -4.30 -5.85 39.71
N GLN A 229 -4.25 -7.11 39.27
CA GLN A 229 -4.00 -8.27 40.14
C GLN A 229 -2.62 -8.88 39.92
N ARG A 230 -1.84 -8.32 38.98
CA ARG A 230 -0.51 -8.81 38.63
C ARG A 230 0.53 -8.45 39.68
N SER A 231 1.49 -9.34 39.87
CA SER A 231 2.64 -9.09 40.72
C SER A 231 3.58 -8.03 40.09
N PHE A 232 4.52 -7.50 40.87
CA PHE A 232 5.56 -6.62 40.34
C PHE A 232 6.35 -7.27 39.19
N GLU A 233 6.68 -8.56 39.32
CA GLU A 233 7.42 -9.32 38.30
C GLU A 233 6.63 -9.39 36.98
N ASP A 234 5.34 -9.76 37.05
CA ASP A 234 4.47 -9.85 35.88
C ASP A 234 4.28 -8.47 35.20
N LEU A 235 4.21 -7.39 35.99
CA LEU A 235 4.14 -6.04 35.47
C LEU A 235 5.46 -5.62 34.79
N SER A 236 6.60 -6.02 35.34
CA SER A 236 7.92 -5.77 34.75
C SER A 236 8.12 -6.54 33.43
N GLU A 237 7.63 -7.79 33.37
CA GLU A 237 7.59 -8.56 32.13
C GLU A 237 6.70 -7.88 31.09
N THR A 238 5.50 -7.46 31.49
CA THR A 238 4.57 -6.73 30.61
C THR A 238 5.19 -5.43 30.08
N TYR A 239 5.89 -4.68 30.91
CA TYR A 239 6.62 -3.48 30.51
C TYR A 239 7.66 -3.79 29.42
N SER A 240 8.44 -4.86 29.61
CA SER A 240 9.46 -5.30 28.66
C SER A 240 8.85 -5.75 27.32
N THR A 241 7.69 -6.42 27.36
CA THR A 241 6.91 -6.76 26.17
C THR A 241 6.49 -5.50 25.42
N LEU A 242 5.90 -4.51 26.11
CA LEU A 242 5.46 -3.26 25.48
C LEU A 242 6.60 -2.48 24.82
N ASP A 243 7.78 -2.45 25.44
CA ASP A 243 8.98 -1.82 24.86
C ASP A 243 9.45 -2.53 23.58
N THR A 244 9.37 -3.86 23.57
CA THR A 244 9.66 -4.68 22.38
C THR A 244 8.66 -4.37 21.26
N LEU A 245 7.36 -4.36 21.56
CA LEU A 245 6.30 -4.04 20.60
C LEU A 245 6.45 -2.63 20.00
N HIS A 246 6.81 -1.65 20.85
CA HIS A 246 7.10 -0.29 20.39
C HIS A 246 8.29 -0.26 19.44
N SER A 247 9.35 -0.99 19.75
CA SER A 247 10.53 -1.12 18.88
C SER A 247 10.19 -1.77 17.52
N GLU A 248 9.35 -2.81 17.49
CA GLU A 248 8.91 -3.42 16.23
C GLU A 248 8.06 -2.45 15.38
N THR A 249 7.16 -1.70 16.03
CA THR A 249 6.33 -0.70 15.33
C THR A 249 7.18 0.41 14.70
N LEU A 250 8.20 0.89 15.41
CA LEU A 250 9.14 1.87 14.88
C LEU A 250 9.94 1.33 13.68
N ARG A 251 10.33 0.05 13.69
CA ARG A 251 10.99 -0.58 12.54
C ARG A 251 10.10 -0.60 11.30
N VAL A 252 8.78 -0.79 11.46
CA VAL A 252 7.82 -0.68 10.35
C VAL A 252 7.82 0.74 9.78
N VAL A 253 7.76 1.77 10.63
CA VAL A 253 7.83 3.18 10.21
C VAL A 253 9.11 3.46 9.44
N GLU A 254 10.27 3.09 9.98
CA GLU A 254 11.57 3.33 9.36
C GLU A 254 11.74 2.57 8.04
N ARG A 255 11.26 1.33 7.96
CA ARG A 255 11.27 0.54 6.72
C ARG A 255 10.41 1.22 5.67
N ARG A 256 9.20 1.64 6.04
CA ARG A 256 8.24 2.25 5.13
C ARG A 256 8.72 3.60 4.61
N GLN A 257 9.26 4.47 5.47
CA GLN A 257 9.83 5.75 5.06
C GLN A 257 11.00 5.58 4.09
N ARG A 258 11.87 4.59 4.32
CA ARG A 258 12.97 4.27 3.39
C ARG A 258 12.47 3.78 2.04
N GLN A 259 11.43 2.96 2.00
CA GLN A 259 10.81 2.49 0.76
C GLN A 259 10.24 3.66 -0.04
N ILE A 260 9.39 4.49 0.57
CA ILE A 260 8.80 5.67 -0.08
C ILE A 260 9.89 6.59 -0.63
N HIS A 261 10.94 6.87 0.15
CA HIS A 261 12.05 7.71 -0.29
C HIS A 261 12.82 7.11 -1.49
N ARG A 262 12.94 5.78 -1.55
CA ARG A 262 13.57 5.09 -2.68
C ARG A 262 12.70 5.16 -3.93
N GLU A 263 11.39 4.93 -3.78
CA GLU A 263 10.41 4.95 -4.87
C GLU A 263 10.28 6.32 -5.52
N THR A 264 10.29 7.41 -4.72
CA THR A 264 10.29 8.79 -5.26
C THR A 264 11.49 9.06 -6.17
N ARG A 265 12.57 8.28 -6.04
CA ARG A 265 13.79 8.41 -6.85
C ARG A 265 13.87 7.38 -7.98
N CYS A 266 12.88 6.49 -8.14
CA CYS A 266 12.84 5.52 -9.22
C CYS A 266 12.39 6.16 -10.54
N GLU A 267 13.01 5.76 -11.66
CA GLU A 267 12.76 6.34 -12.97
C GLU A 267 11.29 6.26 -13.43
N VAL A 268 10.58 5.18 -13.06
CA VAL A 268 9.15 4.98 -13.39
C VAL A 268 8.26 6.10 -12.84
N TRP A 269 8.64 6.69 -11.71
CA TRP A 269 7.88 7.75 -11.03
C TRP A 269 8.57 9.11 -11.07
N ALA A 270 9.87 9.17 -11.35
CA ALA A 270 10.64 10.41 -11.37
C ALA A 270 10.18 11.42 -12.44
N SER A 271 9.53 10.94 -13.50
CA SER A 271 8.95 11.77 -14.57
C SER A 271 7.46 12.06 -14.40
N ARG A 272 6.81 11.50 -13.38
CA ARG A 272 5.37 11.68 -13.12
C ARG A 272 5.15 12.82 -12.14
N GLU A 273 4.03 13.53 -12.31
CA GLU A 273 3.63 14.62 -11.41
C GLU A 273 3.18 14.13 -10.04
N LEU A 274 2.70 12.88 -9.97
CA LEU A 274 2.23 12.21 -8.75
C LEU A 274 3.22 11.15 -8.29
N THR A 275 3.35 11.00 -6.97
CA THR A 275 4.00 9.84 -6.35
C THR A 275 3.15 8.58 -6.50
N LEU A 276 3.74 7.41 -6.29
CA LEU A 276 3.02 6.13 -6.28
C LEU A 276 1.87 6.16 -5.25
N GLN A 277 2.10 6.73 -4.08
CA GLN A 277 1.13 6.80 -3.00
C GLN A 277 -0.04 7.72 -3.33
N GLU A 278 0.23 8.89 -3.93
CA GLU A 278 -0.82 9.78 -4.41
C GLU A 278 -1.61 9.13 -5.54
N TYR A 279 -0.96 8.41 -6.45
CA TYR A 279 -1.64 7.68 -7.52
C TYR A 279 -2.57 6.58 -6.98
N LEU A 280 -2.07 5.74 -6.06
CA LEU A 280 -2.82 4.58 -5.58
C LEU A 280 -3.93 4.95 -4.60
N TYR A 281 -3.65 5.88 -3.70
CA TYR A 281 -4.47 6.09 -2.50
C TYR A 281 -5.26 7.40 -2.53
N ASP A 282 -5.39 8.06 -3.69
CA ASP A 282 -6.15 9.31 -3.83
C ASP A 282 -7.60 9.20 -3.34
N GLN A 283 -8.22 8.04 -3.56
CA GLN A 283 -9.62 7.79 -3.17
C GLN A 283 -9.77 7.29 -1.73
N LEU A 284 -8.66 7.08 -1.01
CA LEU A 284 -8.67 6.62 0.38
C LEU A 284 -8.63 7.82 1.32
N PRO A 285 -9.12 7.68 2.57
CA PRO A 285 -9.03 8.74 3.57
C PRO A 285 -7.58 9.15 3.93
N VAL A 286 -6.61 8.27 3.64
CA VAL A 286 -5.20 8.45 4.00
C VAL A 286 -4.27 8.09 2.84
N THR A 287 -3.31 8.97 2.54
CA THR A 287 -2.30 8.76 1.48
C THR A 287 -1.21 7.77 1.88
N TYR A 288 -0.97 7.59 3.19
CA TYR A 288 0.09 6.72 3.71
C TYR A 288 -0.46 5.71 4.73
N PRO A 289 -1.27 4.72 4.30
CA PRO A 289 -2.03 3.84 5.19
C PRO A 289 -1.15 3.06 6.18
N VAL A 290 0.04 2.61 5.77
CA VAL A 290 1.00 1.95 6.67
C VAL A 290 1.53 2.88 7.75
N LEU A 291 1.81 4.14 7.42
CA LEU A 291 2.33 5.10 8.40
C LEU A 291 1.22 5.54 9.36
N ASP A 292 0.01 5.75 8.84
CA ASP A 292 -1.19 6.01 9.64
C ASP A 292 -1.38 4.90 10.69
N ALA A 293 -1.35 3.64 10.24
CA ALA A 293 -1.50 2.49 11.12
C ALA A 293 -0.41 2.35 12.19
N ALA A 294 0.84 2.53 11.80
CA ALA A 294 1.94 2.46 12.75
C ALA A 294 1.91 3.61 13.77
N ILE A 295 1.46 4.81 13.38
CA ILE A 295 1.33 5.96 14.30
C ILE A 295 0.23 5.69 15.33
N SER A 296 -0.95 5.25 14.90
CA SER A 296 -2.05 4.90 15.81
C SER A 296 -1.61 3.84 16.82
N LEU A 297 -0.99 2.76 16.35
CA LEU A 297 -0.52 1.68 17.22
C LEU A 297 0.57 2.14 18.19
N THR A 298 1.43 3.07 17.77
CA THR A 298 2.43 3.70 18.66
C THR A 298 1.77 4.47 19.80
N ASP A 299 0.67 5.19 19.53
CA ASP A 299 -0.07 5.92 20.56
C ASP A 299 -0.80 5.01 21.54
N ASP A 300 -1.30 3.87 21.06
CA ASP A 300 -1.92 2.83 21.89
C ASP A 300 -0.87 2.19 22.82
N LEU A 301 0.28 1.82 22.27
CA LEU A 301 1.42 1.29 23.04
C LEU A 301 1.90 2.29 24.10
N ARG A 302 1.98 3.59 23.78
CA ARG A 302 2.32 4.63 24.77
C ARG A 302 1.29 4.74 25.87
N THR A 303 0.02 4.50 25.57
CA THR A 303 -1.06 4.53 26.55
C THR A 303 -0.97 3.33 27.48
N ALA A 304 -0.79 2.13 26.94
CA ALA A 304 -0.58 0.92 27.72
C ALA A 304 0.68 1.01 28.61
N ASN A 305 1.78 1.53 28.06
CA ASN A 305 3.02 1.68 28.81
C ASN A 305 2.88 2.64 30.01
N ARG A 306 2.18 3.76 29.82
CA ARG A 306 1.86 4.69 30.92
C ARG A 306 1.03 4.04 32.02
N LEU A 307 0.09 3.15 31.67
CA LEU A 307 -0.71 2.41 32.64
C LEU A 307 0.15 1.41 33.44
N VAL A 308 0.99 0.63 32.76
CA VAL A 308 1.88 -0.33 33.41
C VAL A 308 2.89 0.37 34.32
N GLN A 309 3.50 1.47 33.86
CA GLN A 309 4.43 2.27 34.68
C GLN A 309 3.75 2.81 35.94
N ARG A 310 2.53 3.34 35.82
CA ARG A 310 1.76 3.80 36.98
C ARG A 310 1.52 2.66 37.98
N ARG A 311 1.17 1.46 37.50
CA ARG A 311 0.97 0.29 38.38
C ARG A 311 2.25 -0.16 39.06
N LEU A 312 3.37 -0.20 38.32
CA LEU A 312 4.68 -0.52 38.91
C LEU A 312 5.03 0.43 40.06
N THR A 313 4.73 1.73 39.93
CA THR A 313 4.97 2.69 41.01
C THR A 313 4.00 2.58 42.19
N GLU A 314 2.81 2.00 42.00
CA GLU A 314 1.81 1.80 43.06
C GLU A 314 2.05 0.49 43.85
N THR A 315 2.76 -0.48 43.27
CA THR A 315 3.04 -1.80 43.87
C THR A 315 4.29 -1.82 44.77
N VAL A 316 5.15 -0.79 44.71
CA VAL A 316 6.35 -0.61 45.54
C VAL A 316 6.03 0.16 46.82
#